data_AF-A0A1C5TIA4-F1
#
_entry.id   AF-A0A1C5TIA4-F1
#
_cell.length_a   1.000
_cell.length_b   1.000
_cell.length_c   1.000
_cell.angle_alpha   90.00
_cell.angle_beta   90.00
_cell.angle_gamma   90.00
#
_symmetry.space_group_name_H-M   'P 1'
#
loop_
_entity.id
_entity.type
_entity.pdbx_description
1 polymer ?
#
loop_
_entity_poly.entity_id
_entity_poly.type
_entity_poly.pdbx_seq_one_letter_code
_entity_poly.pdbx_strand_id
1 'polypeptide(L)'
;MHTYINRIYTFITILFLIFINVEKAYLLEKDDILFISSYNPNFISFNDQVNGITDSIGEDINLKIEYMDSKIVGNENNERDFYNLLKYNISNYEKFQSIIVGDDEALEFAIRYRDDIFKGIPIVFLVIENIKLIEE
;
A
#
# COMPACT_ATOMS: atom_id res chain seq x y z
N MET A 1 8.75 41.70 -37.24
CA MET A 1 7.41 41.30 -36.75
C MET A 1 7.15 39.81 -36.94
N HIS A 2 7.32 39.27 -38.16
CA HIS A 2 7.11 37.84 -38.46
C HIS A 2 7.96 36.87 -37.59
N THR A 3 9.24 37.21 -37.36
CA THR A 3 10.15 36.39 -36.54
C THR A 3 9.73 36.31 -35.06
N TYR A 4 9.11 37.37 -34.52
CA TYR A 4 8.63 37.39 -33.14
C TYR A 4 7.38 36.51 -32.97
N ILE A 5 6.48 36.56 -33.94
CA ILE A 5 5.27 35.72 -33.97
C ILE A 5 5.65 34.23 -34.04
N ASN A 6 6.64 33.87 -34.88
CA ASN A 6 7.11 32.49 -34.97
C ASN A 6 7.74 31.99 -33.66
N ARG A 7 8.49 32.85 -32.93
CA ARG A 7 9.06 32.50 -31.61
C ARG A 7 7.99 32.24 -30.56
N ILE A 8 6.87 32.98 -30.60
CA ILE A 8 5.73 32.78 -29.69
C ILE A 8 5.06 31.43 -29.98
N TYR A 9 4.79 31.10 -31.25
CA TYR A 9 4.22 29.81 -31.61
C TYR A 9 5.13 28.65 -31.21
N THR A 10 6.45 28.76 -31.44
CA THR A 10 7.41 27.74 -31.00
C THR A 10 7.36 27.54 -29.48
N PHE A 11 7.28 28.62 -28.71
CA PHE A 11 7.21 28.54 -27.25
C PHE A 11 5.91 27.87 -26.76
N ILE A 12 4.76 28.22 -27.35
CA ILE A 12 3.47 27.61 -27.00
C ILE A 12 3.46 26.11 -27.34
N THR A 13 4.00 25.72 -28.50
CA THR A 13 4.10 24.30 -28.88
C THR A 13 4.99 23.52 -27.91
N ILE A 14 6.11 24.09 -27.44
CA ILE A 14 6.96 23.45 -26.44
C ILE A 14 6.20 23.30 -25.11
N LEU A 15 5.48 24.34 -24.67
CA LEU A 15 4.70 24.29 -23.42
C LEU A 15 3.60 23.22 -23.48
N PHE A 16 2.93 23.11 -24.63
CA PHE A 16 1.89 22.11 -24.86
C PHE A 16 2.46 20.68 -24.87
N LEU A 17 3.63 20.49 -25.51
CA LEU A 17 4.32 19.20 -25.48
C LEU A 17 4.75 18.82 -24.06
N ILE A 18 5.23 19.76 -23.25
CA ILE A 18 5.56 19.50 -21.84
C ILE A 18 4.31 19.05 -21.08
N PHE A 19 3.18 19.75 -21.26
CA PHE A 19 1.94 19.44 -20.56
C PHE A 19 1.43 18.01 -20.85
N ILE A 20 1.49 17.55 -22.10
CA ILE A 20 1.08 16.18 -22.49
C ILE A 20 1.98 15.12 -21.85
N ASN A 21 3.27 15.40 -21.70
CA ASN A 21 4.21 14.42 -21.14
C ASN A 21 4.14 14.34 -19.61
N VAL A 22 3.68 15.39 -18.94
CA VAL A 22 3.51 15.41 -17.48
C VAL A 22 2.41 14.44 -17.03
N GLU A 23 1.24 14.42 -17.68
CA GLU A 23 0.17 13.46 -17.33
C GLU A 23 0.60 12.00 -17.52
N LYS A 24 1.34 11.69 -18.59
CA LYS A 24 1.86 10.34 -18.81
C LYS A 24 2.86 9.90 -17.75
N ALA A 25 3.64 10.83 -17.20
CA ALA A 25 4.56 10.54 -16.11
C ALA A 25 3.81 10.18 -14.82
N TYR A 26 2.72 10.89 -14.50
CA TYR A 26 1.84 10.54 -13.36
C TYR A 26 1.14 9.19 -13.54
N LEU A 27 0.77 8.81 -14.77
CA LEU A 27 0.19 7.49 -15.05
C LEU A 27 1.20 6.33 -14.99
N LEU A 28 2.50 6.61 -15.04
CA LEU A 28 3.55 5.62 -14.87
C LEU A 28 3.95 5.42 -13.39
N GLU A 29 3.50 6.31 -12.52
CA GLU A 29 3.66 6.19 -11.07
C GLU A 29 2.69 5.12 -10.58
N LYS A 30 3.24 4.02 -10.07
CA LYS A 30 2.45 2.89 -9.58
C LYS A 30 1.96 3.18 -8.17
N ASP A 31 0.71 2.83 -7.90
CA ASP A 31 0.16 2.94 -6.56
C ASP A 31 0.81 1.91 -5.63
N ASP A 32 1.34 2.36 -4.50
CA ASP A 32 1.86 1.50 -3.44
C ASP A 32 0.70 0.99 -2.55
N ILE A 33 0.54 -0.33 -2.46
CA ILE A 33 -0.37 -1.01 -1.53
C ILE A 33 0.45 -1.83 -0.54
N LEU A 34 0.11 -1.74 0.74
CA LEU A 34 0.69 -2.57 1.80
C LEU A 34 -0.22 -3.75 2.11
N PHE A 35 0.27 -4.98 1.99
CA PHE A 35 -0.35 -6.16 2.56
C PHE A 35 0.34 -6.55 3.87
N ILE A 36 -0.44 -6.61 4.96
CA ILE A 36 0.00 -7.14 6.25
C ILE A 36 -0.59 -8.54 6.40
N SER A 37 0.28 -9.54 6.35
CA SER A 37 -0.10 -10.92 6.64
C SER A 37 0.06 -11.21 8.13
N SER A 38 -0.92 -11.89 8.72
CA SER A 38 -0.79 -12.42 10.08
C SER A 38 0.39 -13.39 10.21
N TYR A 39 0.70 -14.12 9.14
CA TYR A 39 1.67 -15.22 9.17
C TYR A 39 2.84 -15.01 8.22
N ASN A 40 3.97 -15.66 8.52
CA ASN A 40 5.16 -15.58 7.68
C ASN A 40 5.04 -16.48 6.41
N PRO A 41 5.97 -16.38 5.44
CA PRO A 41 5.94 -17.15 4.19
C PRO A 41 5.97 -18.68 4.31
N ASN A 42 6.30 -19.23 5.48
CA ASN A 42 6.27 -20.67 5.73
C ASN A 42 4.87 -21.16 6.12
N PHE A 43 3.91 -20.27 6.38
CA PHE A 43 2.56 -20.64 6.71
C PHE A 43 1.76 -21.05 5.46
N ILE A 44 0.93 -22.08 5.59
CA ILE A 44 0.31 -22.77 4.45
C ILE A 44 -0.54 -21.85 3.56
N SER A 45 -1.25 -20.88 4.13
CA SER A 45 -2.13 -19.97 3.39
C SER A 45 -1.40 -18.74 2.82
N PHE A 46 -0.13 -18.48 3.19
CA PHE A 46 0.55 -17.24 2.83
C PHE A 46 0.62 -17.03 1.32
N ASN A 47 1.12 -18.04 0.59
CA ASN A 47 1.28 -17.92 -0.86
C ASN A 47 -0.06 -17.80 -1.58
N ASP A 48 -1.10 -18.50 -1.11
CA ASP A 48 -2.43 -18.43 -1.72
C ASP A 48 -3.05 -17.03 -1.55
N GLN A 49 -2.88 -16.42 -0.36
CA GLN A 49 -3.31 -15.03 -0.13
C GLN A 49 -2.54 -14.05 -1.02
N VAL A 50 -1.21 -14.15 -1.08
CA VAL A 50 -0.37 -13.26 -1.91
C VAL A 50 -0.71 -13.39 -3.39
N ASN A 51 -0.87 -14.61 -3.89
CA ASN A 51 -1.21 -14.86 -5.29
C ASN A 51 -2.60 -14.31 -5.60
N GLY A 52 -3.60 -14.58 -4.76
CA GLY A 52 -4.96 -14.07 -4.96
C GLY A 52 -5.05 -12.55 -4.98
N ILE A 53 -4.28 -11.88 -4.11
CA ILE A 53 -4.14 -10.42 -4.12
C ILE A 53 -3.48 -9.98 -5.44
N THR A 54 -2.31 -10.52 -5.76
CA THR A 54 -1.49 -10.12 -6.93
C THR A 54 -2.26 -10.30 -8.24
N ASP A 55 -2.97 -11.41 -8.40
CA ASP A 55 -3.77 -11.72 -9.59
C ASP A 55 -4.96 -10.74 -9.76
N SER A 56 -5.39 -10.09 -8.67
CA SER A 56 -6.56 -9.20 -8.66
C SER A 56 -6.21 -7.72 -8.83
N ILE A 57 -5.04 -7.27 -8.35
CA ILE A 57 -4.68 -5.84 -8.26
C ILE A 57 -4.04 -5.26 -9.54
N GLY A 58 -3.78 -6.07 -10.56
CA GLY A 58 -3.25 -5.59 -11.85
C GLY A 58 -1.77 -5.18 -11.80
N GLU A 59 -1.16 -5.00 -12.98
CA GLU A 59 0.30 -4.83 -13.10
C GLU A 59 0.81 -3.45 -12.68
N ASP A 60 -0.07 -2.45 -12.58
CA ASP A 60 0.27 -1.05 -12.28
C ASP A 60 0.30 -0.75 -10.77
N ILE A 61 0.25 -1.78 -9.92
CA ILE A 61 0.28 -1.66 -8.46
C ILE A 61 1.55 -2.29 -7.91
N ASN A 62 2.18 -1.59 -6.98
CA ASN A 62 3.30 -2.09 -6.19
C ASN A 62 2.78 -2.68 -4.89
N LEU A 63 2.75 -4.01 -4.80
CA LEU A 63 2.40 -4.70 -3.57
C LEU A 63 3.64 -4.83 -2.67
N LYS A 64 3.61 -4.20 -1.50
CA LYS A 64 4.58 -4.46 -0.41
C LYS A 64 3.95 -5.42 0.58
N ILE A 65 4.74 -6.36 1.08
CA ILE A 65 4.24 -7.40 1.98
C ILE A 65 5.06 -7.36 3.26
N GLU A 66 4.38 -7.20 4.38
CA GLU A 66 4.93 -7.29 5.73
C GLU A 66 4.18 -8.41 6.46
N TYR A 67 4.85 -9.14 7.35
CA TYR A 67 4.23 -10.24 8.08
C TYR A 67 4.51 -10.15 9.58
N MET A 68 3.48 -10.44 10.37
CA MET A 68 3.53 -10.35 11.83
C MET A 68 4.17 -11.57 12.49
N ASP A 69 4.14 -12.71 11.81
CA ASP A 69 4.58 -14.01 12.34
C ASP A 69 3.85 -14.44 13.63
N SER A 70 2.53 -14.22 13.69
CA SER A 70 1.72 -14.33 14.91
C SER A 70 1.60 -15.77 15.47
N LYS A 71 1.68 -16.80 14.61
CA LYS A 71 1.52 -18.21 15.01
C LYS A 71 2.76 -18.84 15.66
N ILE A 72 3.95 -18.31 15.39
CA ILE A 72 5.19 -18.88 15.96
C ILE A 72 5.42 -18.38 17.39
N VAL A 73 4.90 -17.20 17.74
CA VAL A 73 5.18 -16.57 19.04
C VAL A 73 3.94 -15.83 19.56
N GLY A 74 3.18 -16.49 20.44
CA GLY A 74 2.06 -15.88 21.17
C GLY A 74 2.50 -14.93 22.30
N ASN A 75 3.42 -13.99 22.03
CA ASN A 75 3.96 -13.05 23.01
C ASN A 75 3.65 -11.61 22.58
N GLU A 76 3.06 -10.81 23.48
CA GLU A 76 2.79 -9.37 23.28
C GLU A 76 4.03 -8.57 22.82
N ASN A 77 5.25 -9.05 23.14
CA ASN A 77 6.49 -8.43 22.68
C ASN A 77 6.63 -8.45 21.14
N ASN A 78 6.12 -9.47 20.46
CA ASN A 78 6.25 -9.60 19.00
C ASN A 78 5.39 -8.57 18.25
N GLU A 79 4.17 -8.33 18.71
CA GLU A 79 3.31 -7.30 18.14
C GLU A 79 3.95 -5.92 18.25
N ARG A 80 4.59 -5.64 19.40
CA ARG A 80 5.29 -4.37 19.63
C ARG A 80 6.52 -4.22 18.73
N ASP A 81 7.30 -5.28 18.55
CA ASP A 81 8.47 -5.24 17.68
C ASP A 81 8.06 -5.08 16.21
N PHE A 82 7.01 -5.79 15.79
CA PHE A 82 6.40 -5.61 14.47
C PHE A 82 5.89 -4.17 14.28
N TYR A 83 5.17 -3.62 15.26
CA TYR A 83 4.70 -2.25 15.25
C TYR A 83 5.86 -1.24 15.09
N ASN A 84 6.95 -1.40 15.86
CA ASN A 84 8.08 -0.48 15.79
C ASN A 84 8.77 -0.53 14.43
N LEU A 85 8.97 -1.73 13.89
CA LEU A 85 9.55 -1.93 12.57
C LEU A 85 8.64 -1.33 11.49
N LEU A 86 7.35 -1.65 11.53
CA LEU A 86 6.39 -1.17 10.55
C LEU A 86 6.24 0.34 10.61
N LYS A 87 6.20 0.94 11.81
CA LYS A 87 6.16 2.39 11.99
C LYS A 87 7.38 3.07 11.37
N TYR A 88 8.57 2.49 11.57
CA TYR A 88 9.79 2.95 10.91
C TYR A 88 9.66 2.83 9.39
N ASN A 89 9.23 1.68 8.87
CA ASN A 89 9.10 1.43 7.44
C ASN A 89 8.09 2.39 6.79
N ILE A 90 6.87 2.51 7.33
CA ILE A 90 5.83 3.43 6.83
C ILE A 90 6.31 4.88 6.82
N SER A 91 7.08 5.31 7.84
CA SER A 91 7.62 6.68 7.88
C SER A 91 8.68 6.96 6.80
N ASN A 92 9.27 5.93 6.21
CA ASN A 92 10.28 6.01 5.16
C ASN A 92 9.73 5.65 3.76
N TYR A 93 8.48 5.22 3.65
CA TYR A 93 7.83 4.90 2.39
C TYR A 93 7.04 6.09 1.85
N GLU A 94 6.81 6.11 0.54
CA GLU A 94 5.77 6.93 -0.04
C GLU A 94 4.41 6.49 0.51
N LYS A 95 3.45 7.41 0.54
CA LYS A 95 2.17 7.18 1.21
C LYS A 95 1.41 6.04 0.52
N PHE A 96 1.13 4.97 1.24
CA PHE A 96 0.28 3.89 0.76
C PHE A 96 -1.13 4.40 0.43
N GLN A 97 -1.65 3.98 -0.71
CA GLN A 97 -3.03 4.29 -1.14
C GLN A 97 -4.05 3.44 -0.40
N SER A 98 -3.67 2.22 -0.01
CA SER A 98 -4.49 1.34 0.81
C SER A 98 -3.63 0.30 1.53
N ILE A 99 -4.23 -0.31 2.55
CA ILE A 99 -3.65 -1.42 3.28
C ILE A 99 -4.61 -2.60 3.17
N ILE A 100 -4.07 -3.78 2.91
CA ILE A 100 -4.77 -5.06 2.95
C ILE A 100 -4.29 -5.80 4.20
N VAL A 101 -5.20 -6.35 4.99
CA VAL A 101 -4.87 -7.15 6.18
C VAL A 101 -5.47 -8.55 6.07
N GLY A 102 -4.66 -9.58 6.33
CA GLY A 102 -5.07 -10.98 6.24
C GLY A 102 -5.23 -11.63 7.60
N ASP A 103 -6.35 -12.34 7.78
CA ASP A 103 -6.71 -13.05 9.01
C ASP A 103 -6.99 -12.11 10.21
N ASP A 104 -7.46 -12.68 11.31
CA ASP A 104 -7.93 -11.93 12.48
C ASP A 104 -6.81 -11.15 13.18
N GLU A 105 -5.60 -11.70 13.27
CA GLU A 105 -4.49 -11.09 14.01
C GLU A 105 -4.01 -9.77 13.35
N ALA A 106 -3.92 -9.73 12.03
CA ALA A 106 -3.58 -8.51 11.29
C ALA A 106 -4.72 -7.49 11.32
N LEU A 107 -5.98 -7.93 11.31
CA LEU A 107 -7.11 -7.03 11.47
C LEU A 107 -7.14 -6.40 12.87
N GLU A 108 -6.94 -7.19 13.93
CA GLU A 108 -6.87 -6.68 15.30
C GLU A 108 -5.73 -5.65 15.46
N PHE A 109 -4.55 -5.95 14.90
CA PHE A 109 -3.43 -5.01 14.85
C PHE A 109 -3.79 -3.71 14.14
N ALA A 110 -4.44 -3.81 12.97
CA ALA A 110 -4.85 -2.66 12.18
C ALA A 110 -5.87 -1.77 12.88
N ILE A 111 -6.83 -2.37 13.58
CA ILE A 111 -7.83 -1.66 14.39
C ILE A 111 -7.11 -0.95 15.56
N ARG A 112 -6.28 -1.68 16.31
CA ARG A 112 -5.55 -1.16 17.47
C ARG A 112 -4.69 0.05 17.14
N TYR A 113 -4.04 0.04 15.99
CA TYR A 113 -3.14 1.11 15.55
C TYR A 113 -3.73 2.03 14.46
N ARG A 114 -5.06 1.99 14.27
CA ARG A 114 -5.79 2.72 13.23
C ARG A 114 -5.49 4.22 13.23
N ASP A 115 -5.55 4.84 14.40
CA ASP A 115 -5.41 6.28 14.57
C ASP A 115 -3.96 6.78 14.67
N ASP A 116 -2.99 5.86 14.71
CA ASP A 116 -1.56 6.19 14.77
C ASP A 116 -0.89 5.99 13.40
N ILE A 117 -0.52 4.76 13.04
CA ILE A 117 0.29 4.49 11.83
C ILE A 117 -0.54 4.33 10.56
N PHE A 118 -1.87 4.17 10.68
CA PHE A 118 -2.78 3.94 9.55
C PHE A 118 -3.79 5.07 9.33
N LYS A 119 -3.58 6.21 9.98
CA LYS A 119 -4.55 7.31 9.99
C LYS A 119 -4.83 7.82 8.58
N GLY A 120 -6.11 7.75 8.18
CA GLY A 120 -6.57 8.25 6.89
C GLY A 120 -6.18 7.40 5.67
N ILE A 121 -5.61 6.21 5.88
CA ILE A 121 -5.35 5.23 4.82
C ILE A 121 -6.51 4.23 4.78
N PRO A 122 -7.16 3.95 3.64
CA PRO A 122 -8.16 2.89 3.55
C PRO A 122 -7.60 1.51 3.95
N ILE A 123 -8.39 0.72 4.69
CA ILE A 123 -8.04 -0.67 5.06
C ILE A 123 -9.08 -1.61 4.45
N VAL A 124 -8.61 -2.66 3.79
CA VAL A 124 -9.38 -3.80 3.27
C VAL A 124 -8.91 -5.04 4.00
N PHE A 125 -9.82 -5.94 4.38
CA PHE A 125 -9.48 -7.16 5.11
C PHE A 125 -9.94 -8.41 4.38
N LEU A 126 -9.25 -9.52 4.61
CA LEU A 126 -9.54 -10.83 4.00
C LEU A 126 -9.37 -11.97 5.00
N VAL A 127 -10.12 -13.05 4.78
CA VAL A 127 -10.05 -14.29 5.57
C VAL A 127 -10.32 -14.07 7.08
N ILE A 128 -11.33 -13.26 7.39
CA ILE A 128 -11.74 -12.97 8.78
C ILE A 128 -12.66 -14.07 9.30
N GLU A 129 -12.31 -14.63 10.46
CA GLU A 129 -13.08 -15.65 11.17
C GLU A 129 -13.86 -15.02 12.33
N ASN A 130 -13.24 -14.12 13.09
CA ASN A 130 -13.87 -13.41 14.20
C ASN A 130 -14.71 -12.22 13.72
N ILE A 131 -15.99 -12.50 13.47
CA ILE A 131 -16.97 -11.53 12.96
C ILE A 131 -17.08 -10.25 13.82
N LYS A 132 -16.78 -10.31 15.13
CA LYS A 132 -16.83 -9.14 16.00
C LYS A 132 -15.88 -8.02 15.58
N LEU A 133 -14.75 -8.38 14.96
CA LEU A 133 -13.78 -7.40 14.45
C LEU A 133 -14.34 -6.56 13.29
N ILE A 134 -15.43 -7.00 12.65
CA ILE A 134 -16.06 -6.31 11.52
C ILE A 134 -17.16 -5.34 11.99
N GLU A 135 -17.58 -5.43 13.26
CA GLU A 135 -18.62 -4.57 13.85
C GLU A 135 -18.04 -3.28 14.48
N GLU A 136 -16.71 -3.15 14.53
CA GLU A 136 -15.98 -1.98 15.04
C GLU A 136 -15.74 -0.90 13.96
#